data_AF-A0A820JRR1-F1
#
_entry.id   AF-A0A820JRR1-F1
#
_cell.length_a   1.000
_cell.length_b   1.000
_cell.length_c   1.000
_cell.angle_alpha   90.00
_cell.angle_beta   90.00
_cell.angle_gamma   90.00
#
_symmetry.space_group_name_H-M   'P 1'
#
loop_
_entity.id
_entity.type
_entity.pdbx_description
1 polymer ?
#
loop_
_entity_poly.entity_id
_entity_poly.type
_entity_poly.pdbx_seq_one_letter_code
_entity_poly.pdbx_strand_id
1 'polypeptide(L)'
;TSGGSTSTACRNNPCVNGGSCQSVPGGGFRCICRTGFTGNFCELSISTSGGSTSTACRNNPCVNGASCENVPGGGFRCICRAGFTGVFCTFPITG
;
A
#
# COMPACT_ATOMS: atom_id res chain seq x y z
N THR A 1 32.58 13.22 -28.61
CA THR A 1 31.65 14.05 -27.82
C THR A 1 30.45 13.22 -27.46
N SER A 2 30.03 13.37 -26.20
CA SER A 2 29.16 12.52 -25.40
C SER A 2 27.89 12.04 -26.10
N GLY A 3 27.60 10.73 -25.97
CA GLY A 3 26.37 10.10 -26.44
C GLY A 3 25.15 10.77 -25.81
N GLY A 4 24.55 11.68 -26.58
CA GLY A 4 23.25 12.24 -26.27
C GLY A 4 22.26 11.11 -26.23
N SER A 5 21.82 10.77 -25.02
CA SER A 5 20.68 9.90 -24.80
C SER A 5 19.44 10.60 -25.35
N THR A 6 19.24 10.51 -26.66
CA THR A 6 17.95 10.79 -27.30
C THR A 6 17.02 9.66 -26.90
N SER A 7 16.62 9.63 -25.64
CA SER A 7 15.61 8.70 -25.17
C SER A 7 14.28 9.16 -25.74
N THR A 8 13.97 8.68 -26.94
CA THR A 8 12.68 8.86 -27.64
C THR A 8 11.52 8.48 -26.73
N ALA A 9 11.77 7.60 -25.76
CA ALA A 9 10.83 7.07 -24.80
C ALA A 9 10.09 8.17 -23.99
N CYS A 10 10.71 9.32 -23.71
CA CYS A 10 10.04 10.46 -23.05
C CYS A 10 9.65 11.61 -23.97
N ARG A 11 9.93 11.52 -25.29
CA ARG A 11 9.73 12.63 -26.24
C ARG A 11 8.29 13.14 -26.30
N ASN A 12 7.31 12.24 -26.14
CA ASN A 12 5.88 12.58 -26.12
C ASN A 12 5.27 12.59 -24.70
N ASN A 13 6.10 12.46 -23.66
CA ASN A 13 5.70 12.25 -22.27
C ASN A 13 4.50 11.27 -22.11
N PRO A 14 4.74 9.95 -22.09
CA PRO A 14 3.66 8.98 -21.99
C PRO A 14 2.96 8.95 -20.62
N CYS A 15 3.48 9.68 -19.63
CA CYS A 15 2.92 9.71 -18.28
C CYS A 15 1.70 10.64 -18.20
N VAL A 16 0.60 10.14 -17.65
CA VAL A 16 -0.65 10.88 -17.47
C VAL A 16 -0.82 11.38 -16.03
N ASN A 17 -1.92 12.07 -15.73
CA ASN A 17 -2.26 12.57 -14.38
C ASN A 17 -1.18 13.40 -13.68
N GLY A 18 -0.38 14.14 -14.47
CA GLY A 18 0.71 14.97 -13.95
C GLY A 18 1.95 14.19 -13.53
N GLY A 19 2.12 12.95 -14.02
CA GLY A 19 3.36 12.18 -13.89
C GLY A 19 4.50 12.78 -14.73
N SER A 20 5.74 12.57 -14.26
CA SER A 20 6.97 13.03 -14.94
C SER A 20 7.70 11.85 -15.58
N CYS A 21 7.99 11.93 -16.88
CA CYS A 21 8.76 10.90 -17.57
C CYS A 21 10.26 11.04 -17.32
N GLN A 22 10.91 9.94 -16.95
CA GLN A 22 12.36 9.84 -16.80
C GLN A 22 12.90 8.73 -17.69
N SER A 23 13.85 9.06 -18.56
CA SER A 23 14.56 8.08 -19.38
C SER A 23 15.45 7.20 -18.51
N VAL A 24 15.41 5.88 -18.73
CA VAL A 24 16.30 4.95 -18.03
C VAL A 24 17.48 4.52 -18.90
N PRO A 25 18.67 4.27 -18.29
CA PRO A 25 19.80 3.69 -19.00
C PRO A 25 19.41 2.36 -19.64
N GLY A 26 19.74 2.17 -20.92
CA GLY A 26 19.34 0.97 -21.69
C GLY A 26 18.17 1.18 -22.66
N GLY A 27 17.65 2.41 -22.79
CA GLY A 27 16.70 2.77 -23.86
C GLY A 27 15.22 2.73 -23.46
N GLY A 28 14.92 2.56 -22.18
CA GLY A 28 13.54 2.61 -21.66
C GLY A 28 13.13 3.98 -21.10
N PHE A 29 11.93 4.03 -20.55
CA PHE A 29 11.45 5.12 -19.70
C PHE A 29 10.77 4.58 -18.45
N ARG A 30 10.63 5.44 -17.45
CA ARG A 30 9.78 5.22 -16.28
C ARG A 30 8.99 6.50 -15.99
N CYS A 31 7.75 6.32 -15.55
CA CYS A 31 6.93 7.42 -15.08
C CYS A 31 7.07 7.60 -13.56
N ILE A 32 7.31 8.83 -13.13
CA ILE A 32 7.27 9.23 -11.72
C ILE A 32 5.89 9.82 -11.46
N CYS A 33 5.05 9.07 -10.76
CA CYS A 33 3.67 9.44 -10.48
C CYS A 33 3.56 10.42 -9.32
N ARG A 34 2.61 11.35 -9.42
CA ARG A 34 2.25 12.26 -8.33
C ARG A 34 1.52 11.48 -7.23
N THR A 35 1.59 11.99 -5.99
CA THR A 35 0.86 11.42 -4.85
C THR A 35 -0.60 11.16 -5.20
N GLY A 36 -1.07 9.94 -4.98
CA GLY A 36 -2.43 9.51 -5.34
C GLY A 36 -2.55 8.87 -6.74
N PHE A 37 -1.45 8.59 -7.45
CA PHE A 37 -1.45 7.88 -8.74
C PHE A 37 -0.37 6.80 -8.82
N THR A 38 -0.63 5.74 -9.59
CA THR A 38 0.22 4.56 -9.80
C THR A 38 0.01 3.98 -11.21
N GLY A 39 0.72 2.89 -11.53
CA GLY A 39 0.73 2.27 -12.85
C GLY A 39 1.96 2.68 -13.68
N ASN A 40 2.13 2.04 -14.83
CA ASN A 40 3.29 2.29 -15.70
C ASN A 40 3.29 3.69 -16.32
N PHE A 41 2.10 4.28 -16.46
CA PHE A 41 1.87 5.59 -17.03
C PHE A 41 1.23 6.56 -16.03
N CYS A 42 1.11 6.19 -14.75
CA CYS A 42 0.33 6.95 -13.76
C CYS A 42 -1.16 7.05 -14.09
N GLU A 43 -1.66 6.09 -14.86
CA GLU A 43 -3.06 6.00 -15.31
C GLU A 43 -4.01 5.55 -14.21
N LEU A 44 -3.49 4.86 -13.19
CA LEU A 44 -4.27 4.37 -12.08
C LEU A 44 -4.28 5.42 -10.97
N SER A 45 -5.45 5.89 -10.56
CA SER A 45 -5.58 6.68 -9.34
C SER A 45 -5.48 5.76 -8.12
N ILE A 46 -4.49 6.01 -7.27
CA ILE A 46 -4.50 5.48 -5.92
C ILE A 46 -5.55 6.30 -5.17
N SER A 47 -6.73 5.72 -4.99
CA SER A 47 -7.73 6.21 -4.03
C SER A 47 -7.13 6.16 -2.62
N THR A 48 -6.31 7.16 -2.29
CA THR A 48 -5.72 7.42 -0.96
C THR A 48 -6.71 8.14 -0.04
N SER A 49 -8.01 8.11 -0.37
CA SER A 49 -9.05 7.92 0.64
C SER A 49 -8.91 6.56 1.36
N GLY A 50 -7.97 5.72 0.93
CA GLY A 50 -7.22 4.80 1.79
C GLY A 50 -6.27 5.55 2.75
N GLY A 51 -6.81 6.44 3.59
CA GLY A 51 -6.36 6.37 4.97
C GLY A 51 -6.50 4.93 5.42
N SER A 52 -5.72 4.47 6.39
CA SER A 52 -5.96 3.20 7.06
C SER A 52 -7.38 3.19 7.67
N THR A 53 -8.41 3.00 6.85
CA THR A 53 -9.61 2.29 7.26
C THR A 53 -9.13 0.86 7.30
N SER A 54 -8.29 0.57 8.30
CA SER A 54 -8.09 -0.76 8.82
C SER A 54 -9.51 -1.21 9.18
N THR A 55 -10.15 -1.78 8.16
CA THR A 55 -11.44 -2.46 8.23
C THR A 55 -11.25 -3.79 8.95
N ALA A 56 -10.00 -4.11 9.30
CA ALA A 56 -9.61 -5.28 10.02
C ALA A 56 -10.41 -5.46 11.33
N CYS A 57 -10.78 -4.39 12.03
CA CYS A 57 -11.69 -4.48 13.18
C CYS A 57 -13.18 -4.27 12.86
N ARG A 58 -13.58 -3.97 11.61
CA ARG A 58 -14.98 -3.68 11.24
C ARG A 58 -15.92 -4.85 11.52
N ASN A 59 -15.45 -6.08 11.31
CA ASN A 59 -16.23 -7.29 11.61
C ASN A 59 -15.84 -7.94 12.95
N ASN A 60 -15.01 -7.26 13.75
CA ASN A 60 -14.38 -7.77 14.97
C ASN A 60 -13.96 -9.26 14.89
N PRO A 61 -12.78 -9.55 14.32
CA PRO A 61 -12.28 -10.93 14.20
C PRO A 61 -11.88 -11.56 15.53
N CYS A 62 -11.84 -10.80 16.62
CA CYS A 62 -11.43 -11.28 17.94
C CYS A 62 -12.59 -12.00 18.63
N VAL A 63 -12.32 -13.15 19.25
CA VAL A 63 -13.35 -13.97 19.92
C VAL A 63 -13.19 -13.96 21.44
N ASN A 64 -14.07 -14.68 22.15
CA ASN A 64 -14.02 -14.85 23.62
C ASN A 64 -14.03 -13.52 24.41
N GLY A 65 -14.71 -12.50 23.88
CA GLY A 65 -14.81 -11.19 24.51
C GLY A 65 -13.52 -10.35 24.45
N ALA A 66 -12.62 -10.68 23.53
CA ALA A 66 -11.43 -9.89 23.22
C ALA A 66 -11.77 -8.57 22.50
N SER A 67 -10.92 -7.56 22.68
CA SER A 67 -11.05 -6.25 22.03
C SER A 67 -10.17 -6.17 20.78
N CYS A 68 -10.69 -5.62 19.69
CA CYS A 68 -9.93 -5.43 18.45
C CYS A 68 -9.39 -4.00 18.37
N GLU A 69 -8.08 -3.86 18.10
CA GLU A 69 -7.43 -2.59 17.86
C GLU A 69 -6.82 -2.55 16.45
N ASN A 70 -7.04 -1.43 15.75
CA ASN A 70 -6.44 -1.20 14.44
C ASN A 70 -4.96 -0.83 14.60
N VAL A 71 -4.11 -1.41 13.76
CA VAL A 71 -2.65 -1.17 13.79
C VAL A 71 -2.27 -0.14 12.72
N PRO A 72 -1.43 0.85 13.04
CA PRO A 72 -0.86 1.78 12.06
C PRO A 72 -0.06 1.03 10.99
N GLY A 73 -0.27 1.36 9.71
CA GLY A 73 0.37 0.64 8.59
C GLY A 73 -0.48 -0.46 7.96
N GLY A 74 -1.71 -0.68 8.47
CA GLY A 74 -2.67 -1.64 7.92
C GLY A 74 -2.62 -2.97 8.66
N GLY A 75 -3.65 -3.27 9.45
CA GLY A 75 -3.76 -4.49 10.23
C GLY A 75 -4.64 -4.34 11.46
N PHE A 76 -4.75 -5.41 12.25
CA PHE A 76 -5.40 -5.43 13.55
C PHE A 76 -4.60 -6.24 14.57
N ARG A 77 -4.90 -6.00 15.84
CA ARG A 77 -4.42 -6.78 16.98
C ARG A 77 -5.59 -7.05 17.91
N CYS A 78 -5.72 -8.30 18.37
CA CYS A 78 -6.67 -8.66 19.42
C CYS A 78 -6.02 -8.55 20.80
N ILE A 79 -6.70 -7.88 21.73
CA ILE A 79 -6.37 -7.87 23.15
C ILE A 79 -7.18 -8.98 23.81
N CYS A 80 -6.50 -10.09 24.12
CA CYS A 80 -7.11 -11.24 24.76
C CYS A 80 -7.42 -10.97 26.23
N ARG A 81 -8.56 -11.50 26.71
CA ARG A 81 -8.86 -11.55 28.14
C ARG A 81 -7.95 -12.55 28.84
N ALA A 82 -7.81 -12.39 30.16
CA ALA A 82 -7.07 -13.32 31.00
C ALA A 82 -7.55 -14.75 30.78
N GLY A 83 -6.61 -15.67 30.58
CA GLY A 83 -6.91 -17.08 30.27
C GLY A 83 -7.11 -17.39 28.79
N PHE A 84 -6.89 -16.44 27.86
CA PHE A 84 -6.93 -16.71 26.41
C PHE A 84 -5.68 -16.18 25.68
N THR A 85 -5.31 -16.84 24.58
CA THR A 85 -4.14 -16.52 23.75
C THR A 85 -4.39 -16.79 22.26
N GLY A 86 -3.41 -16.42 21.42
CA GLY A 86 -3.44 -16.52 19.96
C GLY A 86 -3.87 -15.21 19.27
N VAL A 87 -3.68 -15.16 17.95
CA VAL A 87 -3.93 -13.95 17.13
C VAL A 87 -5.38 -13.46 17.24
N PHE A 88 -6.33 -14.39 17.38
CA PHE A 88 -7.76 -14.10 17.52
C PHE A 88 -8.31 -14.36 18.93
N CYS A 89 -7.44 -14.69 19.90
CA CYS A 89 -7.84 -15.08 21.26
C CYS A 89 -8.73 -16.33 21.33
N THR A 90 -8.52 -17.27 20.40
CA THR A 90 -9.30 -18.51 20.29
C THR A 90 -8.89 -19.59 21.28
N PHE A 91 -7.65 -19.55 21.78
CA PHE A 91 -7.10 -20.65 22.57
C PHE A 91 -7.12 -20.33 24.07
N PRO A 92 -7.71 -21.20 24.92
CA PRO A 92 -7.61 -21.04 26.36
C PRO A 92 -6.18 -21.34 26.82
N ILE A 93 -5.70 -20.56 27.79
CA ILE A 93 -4.47 -20.82 28.51
C ILE A 93 -4.83 -21.77 29.65
N THR A 94 -4.84 -23.07 29.37
CA THR A 94 -5.01 -24.09 30.40
C THR A 94 -3.71 -24.18 31.21
N GLY A 95 -3.79 -23.79 32.49
CA GLY A 95 -2.79 -24.11 33.50
C GLY A 95 -3.03 -25.49 34.08
#